data_AF-A0A7Z0QDL9-F1
#
_entry.id   AF-A0A7Z0QDL9-F1
#
_cell.length_a   1.000
_cell.length_b   1.000
_cell.length_c   1.000
_cell.angle_alpha   90.00
_cell.angle_beta   90.00
_cell.angle_gamma   90.00
#
_symmetry.space_group_name_H-M   'P 1'
#
loop_
_entity.id
_entity.type
_entity.pdbx_description
1 polymer ?
#
loop_
_entity_poly.entity_id
_entity_poly.type
_entity_poly.pdbx_seq_one_letter_code
_entity_poly.pdbx_strand_id
1 'polypeptide(L)'
;MLAAIGLLATATSFGLVAYEMNKFLDAQLQEIAVNVGPGDRNGAGPLLESEDEDQLVVRIWDRSGALVHRAGPPIDIPWQSVPGLSDVTADGQDWRVYRWSHAQHDIQIAQAWSARHEIALHAATGAALPLLLAIPLVWAVLGWSISRTMGGLQRLSAEIGQRSVDAQEPLRPVGVPAEVAPLIVAIDKLVDRHRSALEAQRRFVADAAHELRTPLAAL
;
A
#
# COMPACT_ATOMS: atom_id res chain seq x y z
N MET A 1 8.99 4.35 12.73
CA MET A 1 8.01 3.24 12.86
C MET A 1 7.14 3.09 11.62
N LEU A 2 6.34 4.08 11.22
CA LEU A 2 5.45 3.98 10.03
C LEU A 2 6.17 3.62 8.72
N ALA A 3 7.32 4.24 8.44
CA ALA A 3 8.11 3.89 7.25
C ALA A 3 8.59 2.42 7.28
N ALA A 4 9.01 1.93 8.45
CA ALA A 4 9.45 0.54 8.61
C ALA A 4 8.29 -0.45 8.40
N ILE A 5 7.08 -0.13 8.90
CA ILE A 5 5.87 -0.93 8.66
C ILE A 5 5.52 -0.93 7.17
N GLY A 6 5.56 0.23 6.51
CA GLY A 6 5.28 0.34 5.08
C GLY A 6 6.27 -0.45 4.23
N LEU A 7 7.57 -0.38 4.54
CA LEU A 7 8.59 -1.17 3.86
C LEU A 7 8.41 -2.67 4.09
N LEU A 8 8.11 -3.09 5.32
CA LEU A 8 7.83 -4.49 5.63
C LEU A 8 6.59 -5.02 4.90
N ALA A 9 5.51 -4.22 4.85
CA ALA A 9 4.30 -4.55 4.10
C ALA A 9 4.59 -4.68 2.60
N THR A 10 5.40 -3.77 2.04
CA THR A 10 5.82 -3.80 0.64
C THR A 10 6.65 -5.05 0.34
N ALA A 11 7.65 -5.36 1.17
CA ALA A 11 8.49 -6.55 1.01
C ALA A 11 7.69 -7.85 1.14
N THR A 12 6.76 -7.90 2.11
CA THR A 12 5.85 -9.04 2.28
C THR A 12 4.95 -9.22 1.06
N SER A 13 4.33 -8.14 0.57
CA SER A 13 3.48 -8.18 -0.63
C SER A 13 4.25 -8.65 -1.86
N PHE A 14 5.47 -8.15 -2.04
CA PHE A 14 6.34 -8.56 -3.14
C PHE A 14 6.61 -10.07 -3.10
N GLY A 15 7.05 -10.59 -1.95
CA GLY A 15 7.31 -12.02 -1.78
C GLY A 15 6.06 -12.89 -1.95
N LEU A 16 4.92 -12.43 -1.42
CA LEU A 16 3.65 -13.16 -1.53
C LEU A 16 3.16 -13.26 -2.97
N VAL A 17 3.20 -12.15 -3.72
CA VAL A 17 2.78 -12.14 -5.13
C VAL A 17 3.71 -12.99 -5.98
N ALA A 18 5.02 -12.90 -5.77
CA ALA A 18 5.98 -13.75 -6.49
C ALA A 18 5.74 -15.25 -6.22
N TYR A 19 5.44 -15.60 -4.97
CA TYR A 19 5.10 -16.98 -4.59
C TYR A 19 3.79 -17.46 -5.22
N GLU A 20 2.72 -16.67 -5.12
CA GLU A 20 1.41 -17.05 -5.67
C GLU A 20 1.48 -17.16 -7.20
N MET A 21 2.25 -16.29 -7.87
CA MET A 21 2.46 -16.37 -9.30
C MET A 21 3.15 -17.68 -9.71
N ASN A 22 4.19 -18.10 -9.00
CA ASN A 22 4.85 -19.38 -9.32
C ASN A 22 3.91 -20.58 -9.15
N LYS A 23 3.04 -20.54 -8.14
CA LYS A 23 2.01 -21.57 -7.93
C LYS A 23 0.94 -21.55 -9.03
N PHE A 24 0.53 -20.36 -9.48
CA PHE A 24 -0.38 -20.20 -10.61
C PHE A 24 0.23 -20.78 -11.90
N LEU A 25 1.51 -20.52 -12.16
CA LEU A 25 2.22 -21.09 -13.31
C LEU A 25 2.35 -22.62 -13.23
N ASP A 26 2.53 -23.18 -12.03
CA ASP A 26 2.49 -24.65 -11.82
C ASP A 26 1.10 -25.22 -12.19
N ALA A 27 0.02 -24.54 -11.80
CA ALA A 27 -1.34 -24.95 -12.14
C ALA A 27 -1.62 -24.84 -13.64
N GLN A 28 -1.15 -23.77 -14.30
CA GLN A 28 -1.26 -23.61 -15.75
C GLN A 28 -0.55 -24.73 -16.51
N LEU A 29 0.68 -25.10 -16.13
CA LEU A 29 1.39 -26.22 -16.77
C LEU A 29 0.61 -27.53 -16.68
N GLN A 30 0.00 -27.79 -15.53
CA GLN A 30 -0.85 -28.96 -15.35
C GLN A 30 -2.11 -28.90 -16.23
N GLU A 31 -2.78 -27.75 -16.29
CA GLU A 31 -3.97 -27.55 -17.13
C GLU A 31 -3.64 -27.77 -18.62
N ILE A 32 -2.53 -27.20 -19.09
CA ILE A 32 -2.06 -27.38 -20.48
C ILE A 32 -1.78 -28.86 -20.74
N ALA A 33 -1.06 -29.55 -19.86
CA ALA A 33 -0.71 -30.96 -20.07
C ALA A 33 -1.92 -31.91 -20.06
N VAL A 34 -2.96 -31.61 -19.27
CA VAL A 34 -4.19 -32.40 -19.24
C VAL A 34 -5.06 -32.14 -20.48
N ASN A 35 -5.09 -30.90 -20.98
CA ASN A 35 -5.93 -30.51 -22.10
C ASN A 35 -5.28 -30.75 -23.47
N VAL A 36 -3.96 -30.88 -23.55
CA VAL A 36 -3.25 -31.17 -24.81
C VAL A 36 -3.46 -32.62 -25.21
N GLY A 37 -4.39 -32.86 -26.14
CA GLY A 37 -4.69 -34.17 -26.72
C GLY A 37 -3.94 -34.43 -28.04
N PRO A 38 -3.65 -35.70 -28.39
CA PRO A 38 -3.07 -36.07 -29.68
C PRO A 38 -4.14 -35.96 -30.76
N GLY A 39 -4.20 -34.80 -31.39
CA GLY A 39 -5.20 -34.48 -32.43
C GLY A 39 -5.74 -33.06 -32.32
N ASP A 40 -5.61 -32.41 -31.16
CA ASP A 40 -6.02 -31.02 -30.98
C ASP A 40 -4.90 -30.08 -31.42
N ARG A 41 -4.77 -29.92 -32.75
CA ARG A 41 -3.87 -28.92 -33.36
C ARG A 41 -4.33 -27.48 -33.06
N ASN A 42 -5.55 -27.30 -32.57
CA ASN A 42 -6.18 -25.99 -32.37
C ASN A 42 -6.09 -25.51 -30.92
N GLY A 43 -5.99 -26.41 -29.94
CA GLY A 43 -5.89 -26.08 -28.52
C GLY A 43 -4.48 -25.67 -28.06
N ALA A 44 -3.44 -26.24 -28.67
CA ALA A 44 -2.05 -25.90 -28.35
C ALA A 44 -1.48 -24.77 -29.23
N GLY A 45 -2.02 -24.55 -30.43
CA GLY A 45 -1.52 -23.56 -31.40
C GLY A 45 -1.41 -22.13 -30.83
N PRO A 46 -2.47 -21.58 -30.19
CA PRO A 46 -2.42 -20.20 -29.68
C PRO A 46 -1.51 -20.02 -28.45
N LEU A 47 -1.31 -21.07 -27.65
CA LEU A 47 -0.41 -21.07 -26.49
C LEU A 47 1.06 -21.23 -26.89
N LEU A 48 1.29 -21.86 -28.04
CA LEU A 48 2.58 -22.01 -28.69
C LEU A 48 2.84 -20.89 -29.70
N GLU A 49 1.95 -19.92 -29.91
CA GLU A 49 2.21 -18.74 -30.78
C GLU A 49 2.47 -17.48 -29.93
N SER A 50 2.59 -17.62 -28.61
CA SER A 50 2.92 -16.52 -27.71
C SER A 50 4.40 -16.13 -27.84
N GLU A 51 4.72 -14.90 -27.43
CA GLU A 51 6.09 -14.36 -27.38
C GLU A 51 7.06 -15.19 -26.49
N ASP A 52 6.58 -16.26 -25.86
CA ASP A 52 7.30 -17.16 -24.96
C ASP A 52 7.64 -18.55 -25.56
N GLU A 53 7.50 -18.75 -26.88
CA GLU A 53 7.87 -20.01 -27.55
C GLU A 53 9.27 -20.51 -27.18
N ASP A 54 10.22 -19.59 -27.02
CA ASP A 54 11.61 -19.89 -26.70
C ASP A 54 11.82 -20.37 -25.25
N GLN A 55 10.77 -20.33 -24.42
CA GLN A 55 10.83 -20.62 -22.99
C GLN A 55 9.91 -21.76 -22.55
N LEU A 56 9.17 -22.36 -23.49
CA LEU A 56 8.25 -23.47 -23.28
C LEU A 56 8.59 -24.63 -24.24
N VAL A 57 8.96 -25.79 -23.70
CA VAL A 57 9.21 -27.01 -24.48
C VAL A 57 8.05 -27.98 -24.28
N VAL A 58 7.40 -28.38 -25.37
CA VAL A 58 6.33 -29.38 -25.35
C VAL A 58 6.77 -30.61 -26.14
N ARG A 59 6.65 -31.77 -25.52
CA ARG A 59 6.97 -33.06 -26.13
C ARG A 59 5.85 -34.04 -25.86
N ILE A 60 5.39 -34.72 -26.91
CA ILE A 60 4.33 -35.73 -26.82
C ILE A 60 4.86 -37.02 -27.45
N TRP A 61 4.73 -38.13 -26.72
CA TRP A 61 5.07 -39.46 -27.17
C TRP A 61 3.82 -40.33 -27.28
N ASP A 62 3.80 -41.23 -28.26
CA ASP A 62 2.80 -42.28 -28.34
C ASP A 62 3.13 -43.48 -27.42
N ARG A 63 2.23 -44.47 -27.40
CA ARG A 63 2.45 -45.72 -26.64
C ARG A 63 3.69 -46.51 -27.05
N SER A 64 4.17 -46.34 -28.27
CA SER A 64 5.37 -47.03 -28.76
C SER A 64 6.67 -46.37 -28.28
N GLY A 65 6.55 -45.21 -27.62
CA GLY A 65 7.68 -44.37 -27.22
C GLY A 65 8.21 -43.50 -28.36
N ALA A 66 7.49 -43.43 -29.49
CA ALA A 66 7.85 -42.53 -30.58
C ALA A 66 7.37 -41.12 -30.28
N LEU A 67 8.25 -40.14 -30.48
CA LEU A 67 7.90 -38.73 -30.32
C LEU A 67 6.99 -38.31 -31.48
N VAL A 68 5.73 -38.02 -31.18
CA VAL A 68 4.71 -37.63 -32.17
C VAL A 68 4.58 -36.12 -32.32
N HIS A 69 4.96 -35.35 -31.31
CA HIS A 69 4.93 -33.89 -31.36
C HIS A 69 6.10 -33.27 -30.58
N ARG A 70 6.62 -32.18 -31.14
CA ARG A 70 7.67 -31.34 -30.55
C ARG A 70 7.34 -29.88 -30.85
N ALA A 71 7.33 -29.05 -29.81
CA ALA A 71 7.25 -27.60 -29.91
C ALA A 71 8.22 -26.93 -28.93
N GLY A 72 8.58 -25.67 -29.20
CA GLY A 72 9.56 -24.91 -28.43
C GLY A 72 11.02 -25.07 -28.91
N PRO A 73 11.99 -24.55 -28.15
CA PRO A 73 13.40 -24.54 -28.53
C PRO A 73 13.98 -25.96 -28.62
N PRO A 74 15.04 -26.18 -29.42
CA PRO A 74 15.65 -27.49 -29.64
C PRO A 74 16.55 -27.94 -28.47
N ILE A 75 16.06 -27.79 -27.24
CA ILE A 75 16.77 -28.13 -26.00
C ILE A 75 16.42 -29.55 -25.58
N ASP A 76 17.42 -30.34 -25.17
CA ASP A 76 17.18 -31.69 -24.67
C ASP A 76 16.80 -31.74 -23.19
N ILE A 77 15.50 -31.67 -22.91
CA ILE A 77 14.97 -31.80 -21.54
C ILE A 77 15.01 -33.27 -21.11
N PRO A 78 15.71 -33.63 -20.01
CA PRO A 78 15.77 -34.99 -19.52
C PRO A 78 14.38 -35.59 -19.27
N TRP A 79 14.19 -36.82 -19.71
CA TRP A 79 12.95 -37.56 -19.47
C TRP A 79 12.76 -37.81 -17.97
N GLN A 80 11.55 -37.50 -17.47
CA GLN A 80 11.19 -37.67 -16.06
C GLN A 80 10.39 -38.96 -15.90
N SER A 81 10.89 -39.93 -15.12
CA SER A 81 10.26 -41.25 -14.97
C SER A 81 8.95 -41.23 -14.18
N VAL A 82 8.76 -40.25 -13.30
CA VAL A 82 7.58 -40.09 -12.45
C VAL A 82 6.66 -39.00 -13.02
N PRO A 83 5.36 -39.26 -13.22
CA PRO A 83 4.39 -38.21 -13.55
C PRO A 83 4.29 -37.16 -12.44
N GLY A 84 4.05 -35.90 -12.82
CA GLY A 84 3.92 -34.77 -11.89
C GLY A 84 4.90 -33.63 -12.18
N LEU A 85 5.04 -32.72 -11.22
CA LEU A 85 5.99 -31.60 -11.27
C LEU A 85 7.38 -32.07 -10.83
N SER A 86 8.39 -31.61 -11.56
CA SER A 86 9.80 -31.86 -11.26
C SER A 86 10.65 -30.70 -11.77
N ASP A 87 11.77 -30.44 -11.10
CA ASP A 87 12.78 -29.49 -11.58
C ASP A 87 13.93 -30.23 -12.24
N VAL A 88 14.37 -29.74 -13.40
CA VAL A 88 15.49 -30.33 -14.14
C VAL A 88 16.40 -29.24 -14.65
N THR A 89 17.69 -29.53 -14.75
CA THR A 89 18.66 -28.63 -15.37
C THR A 89 18.98 -29.14 -16.77
N ALA A 90 18.83 -28.28 -17.78
CA ALA A 90 19.13 -28.58 -19.18
C ALA A 90 19.73 -27.34 -19.84
N ASP A 91 20.78 -27.54 -20.64
CA ASP A 91 21.52 -26.46 -21.32
C ASP A 91 22.02 -25.35 -20.36
N GLY A 92 22.40 -25.73 -19.13
CA GLY A 92 22.88 -24.80 -18.10
C GLY A 92 21.78 -23.97 -17.43
N GLN A 93 20.51 -24.24 -17.73
CA GLN A 93 19.36 -23.51 -17.18
C GLN A 93 18.41 -24.46 -16.44
N ASP A 94 17.72 -23.95 -15.43
CA ASP A 94 16.71 -24.73 -14.70
C ASP A 94 15.35 -24.63 -15.37
N TRP A 95 14.65 -25.76 -15.41
CA TRP A 95 13.35 -25.94 -16.04
C TRP A 95 12.39 -26.58 -15.04
N ARG A 96 11.18 -26.01 -14.95
CA ARG A 96 10.04 -26.66 -14.31
C ARG A 96 9.39 -27.56 -15.34
N VAL A 97 9.35 -28.86 -15.07
CA VAL A 97 8.75 -29.87 -15.93
C VAL A 97 7.48 -30.39 -15.28
N TYR A 98 6.43 -30.51 -16.08
CA TYR A 98 5.24 -31.28 -15.75
C TYR A 98 5.10 -32.45 -16.71
N ARG A 99 5.03 -33.66 -16.16
CA ARG A 99 4.73 -34.88 -16.93
C ARG A 99 3.33 -35.38 -16.61
N TRP A 100 2.56 -35.62 -17.66
CA TRP A 100 1.28 -36.30 -17.60
C TRP A 100 1.34 -37.59 -18.42
N SER A 101 0.80 -38.67 -17.86
CA SER A 101 0.68 -39.95 -18.58
C SER A 101 -0.80 -40.29 -18.74
N HIS A 102 -1.23 -40.38 -19.99
CA HIS A 102 -2.59 -40.80 -20.34
C HIS A 102 -2.57 -42.21 -20.92
N ALA A 103 -3.74 -42.86 -20.99
CA ALA A 103 -3.84 -44.22 -21.49
C ALA A 103 -3.12 -44.43 -22.83
N GLN A 104 -3.13 -43.46 -23.75
CA GLN A 104 -2.61 -43.62 -25.12
C GLN A 104 -1.33 -42.84 -25.44
N HIS A 105 -0.96 -41.84 -24.64
CA HIS A 105 0.15 -40.93 -24.94
C HIS A 105 0.75 -40.39 -23.64
N ASP A 106 2.03 -40.06 -23.68
CA ASP A 106 2.73 -39.36 -22.62
C ASP A 106 3.06 -37.94 -23.05
N ILE A 107 2.85 -36.98 -22.16
CA ILE A 107 3.04 -35.56 -22.41
C ILE A 107 4.05 -35.03 -21.40
N GLN A 108 5.06 -34.31 -21.88
CA GLN A 108 6.00 -33.57 -21.06
C GLN A 108 6.03 -32.12 -21.51
N ILE A 109 5.75 -31.23 -20.58
CA ILE A 109 5.85 -29.79 -20.78
C ILE A 109 6.93 -29.27 -19.85
N ALA A 110 7.85 -28.45 -20.37
CA ALA A 110 8.89 -27.82 -19.58
C ALA A 110 8.86 -26.31 -19.79
N GLN A 111 8.97 -25.55 -18.71
CA GLN A 111 9.06 -24.10 -18.74
C GLN A 111 10.33 -23.64 -18.03
N ALA A 112 11.07 -22.72 -18.63
CA ALA A 112 12.27 -22.17 -18.05
C ALA A 112 11.97 -21.41 -16.74
N TRP A 113 12.81 -21.58 -15.71
CA TRP A 113 12.73 -20.79 -14.48
C TRP A 113 12.97 -19.29 -14.71
N SER A 114 13.74 -18.92 -15.75
CA SER A 114 13.92 -17.52 -16.16
C SER A 114 12.59 -16.87 -16.54
N ALA A 115 11.78 -17.54 -17.35
CA ALA A 115 10.46 -17.08 -17.78
C ALA A 115 9.57 -16.83 -16.58
N ARG A 116 9.56 -17.81 -15.67
CA ARG A 116 8.77 -17.76 -14.43
C ARG A 116 9.21 -16.61 -13.53
N HIS A 117 10.52 -16.39 -13.43
CA HIS A 117 11.07 -15.31 -12.62
C HIS A 117 10.70 -13.94 -13.20
N GLU A 118 10.76 -13.78 -14.51
CA GLU A 118 10.35 -12.54 -15.17
C GLU A 118 8.88 -12.22 -14.94
N ILE A 119 7.98 -13.20 -15.16
CA ILE A 119 6.55 -13.05 -14.92
C ILE A 119 6.27 -12.72 -13.45
N ALA A 120 6.89 -13.45 -12.52
CA ALA A 120 6.73 -13.24 -11.08
C ALA A 120 7.27 -11.87 -10.63
N LEU A 121 8.43 -11.45 -11.12
CA LEU A 121 9.00 -10.13 -10.85
C LEU A 121 8.11 -9.02 -11.38
N HIS A 122 7.58 -9.15 -12.60
CA HIS A 122 6.70 -8.14 -13.18
C HIS A 122 5.41 -7.98 -12.36
N ALA A 123 4.78 -9.09 -11.98
CA ALA A 123 3.60 -9.07 -11.11
C ALA A 123 3.91 -8.49 -9.72
N ALA A 124 5.00 -8.93 -9.09
CA ALA A 124 5.39 -8.50 -7.74
C ALA A 124 5.81 -7.03 -7.70
N THR A 125 6.53 -6.54 -8.71
CA THR A 125 6.86 -5.11 -8.85
C THR A 125 5.61 -4.27 -9.10
N GLY A 126 4.68 -4.74 -9.93
CA GLY A 126 3.39 -4.09 -10.14
C GLY A 126 2.58 -3.91 -8.84
N ALA A 127 2.65 -4.87 -7.92
CA ALA A 127 2.02 -4.78 -6.60
C ALA A 127 2.82 -3.91 -5.60
N ALA A 128 4.16 -4.00 -5.62
CA ALA A 128 5.02 -3.34 -4.65
C ALA A 128 5.26 -1.85 -4.95
N LEU A 129 5.34 -1.46 -6.23
CA LEU A 129 5.68 -0.10 -6.64
C LEU A 129 4.67 0.96 -6.14
N PRO A 130 3.34 0.76 -6.24
CA PRO A 130 2.37 1.71 -5.68
C PRO A 130 2.50 1.86 -4.16
N LEU A 131 2.74 0.77 -3.43
CA LEU A 131 2.94 0.79 -1.98
C LEU A 131 4.21 1.57 -1.61
N LEU A 132 5.29 1.35 -2.35
CA LEU A 132 6.56 2.04 -2.12
C LEU A 132 6.42 3.55 -2.35
N LEU A 133 5.70 3.97 -3.40
CA LEU A 133 5.41 5.38 -3.68
C LEU A 133 4.44 6.01 -2.67
N ALA A 134 3.54 5.23 -2.07
CA ALA A 134 2.63 5.72 -1.04
C ALA A 134 3.37 6.13 0.24
N ILE A 135 4.49 5.49 0.58
CA ILE A 135 5.27 5.79 1.80
C ILE A 135 5.72 7.27 1.86
N PRO A 136 6.51 7.80 0.90
CA PRO A 136 6.93 9.19 0.92
C PRO A 136 5.75 10.16 0.78
N LEU A 137 4.71 9.78 0.02
CA LEU A 137 3.51 10.60 -0.12
C LEU A 137 2.78 10.79 1.22
N VAL A 138 2.55 9.71 1.97
CA VAL A 138 1.95 9.76 3.30
C VAL A 138 2.83 10.58 4.26
N TRP A 139 4.16 10.40 4.20
CA TRP A 139 5.09 11.21 4.99
C TRP A 139 5.02 12.69 4.67
N ALA A 140 4.96 13.07 3.39
CA ALA A 140 4.83 14.45 2.95
C ALA A 140 3.51 15.08 3.43
N VAL A 141 2.40 14.35 3.28
CA VAL A 141 1.07 14.80 3.73
C VAL A 141 1.02 14.96 5.25
N LEU A 142 1.55 13.98 6.01
CA LEU A 142 1.60 14.06 7.47
C LEU A 142 2.51 15.21 7.94
N GLY A 143 3.70 15.36 7.36
CA GLY A 143 4.61 16.45 7.69
C GLY A 143 4.00 17.83 7.41
N TRP A 144 3.33 17.98 6.26
CA TRP A 144 2.62 19.21 5.91
C TRP A 144 1.44 19.48 6.86
N SER A 145 0.66 18.46 7.22
CA SER A 145 -0.47 18.59 8.15
C SER A 145 0.00 18.97 9.57
N ILE A 146 1.02 18.28 10.08
CA ILE A 146 1.58 18.54 11.43
C ILE A 146 2.20 19.94 11.50
N SER A 147 2.98 20.34 10.49
CA SER A 147 3.59 21.68 10.46
C SER A 147 2.54 22.79 10.43
N ARG A 148 1.46 22.61 9.64
CA ARG A 148 0.35 23.57 9.60
C ARG A 148 -0.39 23.69 10.92
N THR A 149 -0.70 22.56 11.56
CA THR A 149 -1.46 22.51 12.83
C THR A 149 -0.64 23.06 14.00
N MET A 150 0.62 22.66 14.15
CA MET A 150 1.51 23.18 15.19
C MET A 150 1.80 24.68 15.00
N GLY A 151 2.00 25.12 13.76
CA GLY A 151 2.15 26.55 13.46
C GLY A 151 0.89 27.38 13.74
N GLY A 152 -0.31 26.80 13.61
CA GLY A 152 -1.56 27.41 14.05
C GLY A 152 -1.64 27.56 15.58
N LEU A 153 -1.30 26.50 16.30
CA LEU A 153 -1.30 26.50 17.77
C LEU A 153 -0.27 27.47 18.36
N GLN A 154 0.94 27.55 17.79
CA GLN A 154 1.95 28.51 18.24
C GLN A 154 1.48 29.96 18.05
N ARG A 155 0.84 30.26 16.91
CA ARG A 155 0.26 31.58 16.67
C ARG A 155 -0.87 31.90 17.64
N LEU A 156 -1.78 30.96 17.86
CA LEU A 156 -2.85 31.12 18.85
C LEU A 156 -2.30 31.32 20.28
N SER A 157 -1.28 30.56 20.66
CA SER A 157 -0.62 30.71 21.97
C SER A 157 0.07 32.07 22.11
N ALA A 158 0.73 32.56 21.06
CA ALA A 158 1.33 33.89 21.06
C ALA A 158 0.27 35.01 21.14
N GLU A 159 -0.86 34.85 20.44
CA GLU A 159 -2.00 35.78 20.49
C GLU A 159 -2.62 35.86 21.88
N ILE A 160 -2.78 34.71 22.56
CA ILE A 160 -3.25 34.66 23.95
C ILE A 160 -2.23 35.30 24.90
N GLY A 161 -0.93 35.01 24.72
CA GLY A 161 0.13 35.53 25.60
C GLY A 161 0.36 37.05 25.50
N GLN A 162 0.08 37.65 24.34
CA GLN A 162 0.22 39.10 24.12
C GLN A 162 -1.06 39.88 24.40
N ARG A 163 -2.18 39.21 24.72
CA ARG A 163 -3.44 39.89 24.97
C ARG A 163 -3.46 40.61 26.31
N SER A 164 -3.64 41.93 26.27
CA SER A 164 -3.99 42.73 27.45
C SER A 164 -5.45 42.51 27.85
N VAL A 165 -5.77 42.69 29.14
CA VAL A 165 -7.14 42.57 29.69
C VAL A 165 -8.16 43.49 28.99
N ASP A 166 -7.72 44.59 28.39
CA ASP A 166 -8.58 45.55 27.68
C ASP A 166 -8.81 45.21 26.19
N ALA A 167 -8.23 44.13 25.65
CA ALA A 167 -8.46 43.74 24.25
C ALA A 167 -9.90 43.22 24.06
N GLN A 168 -10.61 43.77 23.06
CA GLN A 168 -12.03 43.46 22.76
C GLN A 168 -12.23 42.51 21.58
N GLU A 169 -11.20 42.28 20.77
CA GLU A 169 -11.34 41.39 19.61
C GLU A 169 -11.41 39.92 20.05
N PRO A 170 -12.30 39.08 19.47
CA PRO A 170 -12.37 37.64 19.73
C PRO A 170 -11.18 36.89 19.09
N LEU A 171 -10.79 35.75 19.67
CA LEU A 171 -9.67 34.95 19.15
C LEU A 171 -10.02 34.40 17.77
N ARG A 172 -9.16 34.61 16.77
CA ARG A 172 -9.43 34.15 15.40
C ARG A 172 -8.92 32.72 15.21
N PRO A 173 -9.77 31.74 14.84
CA PRO A 173 -9.36 30.34 14.65
C PRO A 173 -8.69 30.13 13.28
N VAL A 174 -7.62 30.86 12.95
CA VAL A 174 -6.96 30.76 11.64
C VAL A 174 -5.84 29.71 11.68
N GLY A 175 -6.03 28.63 10.92
CA GLY A 175 -5.00 27.59 10.75
C GLY A 175 -4.89 26.60 11.92
N VAL A 176 -5.89 26.55 12.79
CA VAL A 176 -6.04 25.54 13.84
C VAL A 176 -7.01 24.44 13.43
N PRO A 177 -6.84 23.19 13.90
CA PRO A 177 -7.80 22.10 13.69
C PRO A 177 -9.20 22.45 14.20
N ALA A 178 -10.24 21.87 13.59
CA ALA A 178 -11.63 22.11 13.97
C ALA A 178 -11.92 21.68 15.43
N GLU A 179 -11.18 20.69 15.91
CA GLU A 179 -11.22 20.15 17.27
C GLU A 179 -10.80 21.19 18.32
N VAL A 180 -10.06 22.24 17.93
CA VAL A 180 -9.60 23.30 18.83
C VAL A 180 -10.63 24.44 18.95
N ALA A 181 -11.60 24.52 18.03
CA ALA A 181 -12.60 25.59 18.03
C ALA A 181 -13.42 25.69 19.35
N PRO A 182 -13.87 24.60 19.98
CA PRO A 182 -14.60 24.67 21.26
C PRO A 182 -13.76 25.26 22.40
N LEU A 183 -12.45 25.00 22.41
CA LEU A 183 -11.53 25.54 23.40
C LEU A 183 -11.39 27.06 23.26
N ILE A 184 -11.26 27.55 22.02
CA ILE A 184 -11.18 28.98 21.72
C ILE A 184 -12.44 29.71 22.22
N VAL A 185 -13.62 29.15 21.95
CA VAL A 185 -14.90 29.68 22.44
C VAL A 185 -14.98 29.71 23.97
N ALA A 186 -14.46 28.67 24.64
CA ALA A 186 -14.44 28.63 26.11
C ALA A 186 -13.50 29.69 26.71
N ILE A 187 -12.35 29.94 26.08
CA ILE A 187 -11.39 30.97 26.51
C ILE A 187 -12.00 32.36 26.35
N ASP A 188 -12.58 32.69 25.19
CA ASP A 188 -13.21 34.01 24.99
C ASP A 188 -14.34 34.25 26.01
N LYS A 189 -15.19 33.25 26.27
CA LYS A 189 -16.23 33.35 27.32
C LYS A 189 -15.67 33.59 28.72
N LEU A 190 -14.55 32.96 29.07
CA LEU A 190 -13.90 33.15 30.37
C LEU A 190 -13.37 34.59 30.51
N VAL A 191 -12.72 35.10 29.46
CA VAL A 191 -12.21 36.48 29.41
C VAL A 191 -13.36 37.47 29.55
N ASP A 192 -14.48 37.25 28.85
CA ASP A 192 -15.67 38.11 28.95
C ASP A 192 -16.27 38.14 30.37
N ARG A 193 -16.32 37.00 31.06
CA ARG A 193 -16.78 36.94 32.46
C ARG A 193 -15.84 37.70 33.40
N HIS A 194 -14.53 37.56 33.19
CA HIS A 194 -13.53 38.27 33.99
C HIS A 194 -13.64 39.79 33.82
N ARG A 195 -13.83 40.25 32.57
CA ARG A 195 -14.05 41.68 32.25
C ARG A 195 -15.32 42.21 32.94
N SER A 196 -16.42 41.47 32.82
CA SER A 196 -17.71 41.83 33.44
C SER A 196 -17.60 41.98 34.96
N ALA A 197 -16.83 41.10 35.62
CA ALA A 197 -16.58 41.18 37.06
C ALA A 197 -15.75 42.41 37.44
N LEU A 198 -14.68 42.72 36.70
CA LEU A 198 -13.86 43.90 36.92
C LEU A 198 -14.62 45.20 36.73
N GLU A 199 -15.50 45.29 35.72
CA GLU A 199 -16.35 46.46 35.51
C GLU A 199 -17.34 46.67 36.66
N ALA A 200 -17.94 45.60 37.17
CA ALA A 200 -18.83 45.67 38.32
C ALA A 200 -18.08 46.15 39.57
N GLN A 201 -16.86 45.66 39.80
CA GLN A 201 -16.01 46.12 40.91
C GLN A 201 -15.62 47.60 40.76
N ARG A 202 -15.25 48.05 39.55
CA ARG A 202 -14.93 49.47 39.28
C ARG A 202 -16.13 50.38 39.55
N ARG A 203 -17.33 49.98 39.13
CA ARG A 203 -18.57 50.73 39.41
C ARG A 203 -18.87 50.79 40.90
N PHE A 204 -18.79 49.67 41.62
CA PHE A 204 -19.00 49.62 43.06
C PHE A 204 -18.02 50.53 43.83
N VAL A 205 -16.73 50.51 43.47
CA VAL A 205 -15.73 51.39 44.09
C VAL A 205 -16.01 52.86 43.77
N ALA A 206 -16.43 53.18 42.54
CA ALA A 206 -16.78 54.54 42.15
C ALA A 206 -18.01 55.06 42.90
N ASP A 207 -19.03 54.20 43.08
CA ASP A 207 -20.25 54.51 43.83
C ASP A 207 -19.96 54.68 45.32
N ALA A 208 -19.15 53.80 45.93
CA ALA A 208 -18.73 53.92 47.33
C ALA A 208 -17.89 55.17 47.59
N ALA A 209 -17.01 55.55 46.64
CA ALA A 209 -16.25 56.78 46.72
C ALA A 209 -17.13 58.03 46.59
N HIS A 210 -18.21 57.96 45.82
CA HIS A 210 -19.24 59.00 45.78
C HIS A 210 -20.01 59.08 47.10
N GLU A 211 -20.43 57.94 47.68
CA GLU A 211 -21.19 57.93 48.92
C GLU A 211 -20.39 58.38 50.15
N LEU A 212 -19.08 58.18 50.21
CA LEU A 212 -18.24 58.69 51.32
C LEU A 212 -18.00 60.22 51.25
N ARG A 213 -18.22 60.85 50.09
CA ARG A 213 -18.03 62.30 49.90
C ARG A 213 -19.24 63.11 50.37
N THR A 214 -20.43 62.52 50.36
CA THR A 214 -21.70 63.18 50.68
C THR A 214 -21.98 63.40 52.18
N PRO A 215 -21.56 62.55 53.14
CA PRO A 215 -21.83 62.78 54.56
C PRO A 215 -20.81 63.68 55.27
N LEU A 216 -19.64 63.99 54.68
CA LEU A 216 -18.65 64.92 55.28
C LEU A 216 -18.99 66.41 55.07
N ALA A 217 -20.09 66.74 54.40
CA ALA A 217 -20.61 68.11 54.27
C ALA A 217 -21.79 68.42 55.22
N ALA A 218 -22.15 67.48 56.09
CA ALA A 218 -23.29 67.61 57.02
C ALA A 218 -22.86 67.79 58.50
N LEU A 219 -21.58 68.05 58.77
CA LEU A 219 -21.05 68.54 60.05
C LEU A 219 -20.46 69.94 59.85
#